data_AF-A0A1X9LHY1-F1
#
_entry.id   AF-A0A1X9LHY1-F1
#
_cell.length_a   1.000
_cell.length_b   1.000
_cell.length_c   1.000
_cell.angle_alpha   90.00
_cell.angle_beta   90.00
_cell.angle_gamma   90.00
#
_symmetry.space_group_name_H-M   'P 1'
#
loop_
_entity.id
_entity.type
_entity.pdbx_description
1 polymer ?
#
loop_
_entity_poly.entity_id
_entity_poly.type
_entity_poly.pdbx_seq_one_letter_code
_entity_poly.pdbx_strand_id
1 'polypeptide(L)'
;MTLPAPYDDEAEQAYLYAASLARTWFGSATAYSIDETGIPLVPDRHVSWDFLPDGTVEDIREAVERKFGGSALPQEIEIIIDRLQKVQSLGPEKRLVGTSGLQRYIGYLFGDNFVAFENPRVGNALYLLYGDWESLSQLSRSELLSSRQGEFDRIIHTSRWFERLRVAVYNYRHG
;
A
#
# COMPACT_ATOMS: atom_id res chain seq x y z
N MET A 1 38.69 -14.73 -7.14
CA MET A 1 39.00 -13.38 -6.65
C MET A 1 38.73 -12.43 -7.80
N THR A 2 37.47 -12.07 -8.01
CA THR A 2 37.04 -11.24 -9.15
C THR A 2 37.17 -9.80 -8.72
N LEU A 3 38.07 -9.05 -9.36
CA LEU A 3 38.23 -7.62 -9.12
C LEU A 3 36.91 -6.93 -9.51
N PRO A 4 36.30 -6.09 -8.66
CA PRO A 4 35.14 -5.32 -9.06
C PRO A 4 35.54 -4.44 -10.25
N ALA A 5 34.63 -4.33 -11.23
CA ALA A 5 34.78 -3.40 -12.35
C ALA A 5 35.11 -2.00 -11.81
N PRO A 6 35.95 -1.21 -12.52
CA PRO A 6 36.27 0.14 -12.09
C PRO A 6 34.99 0.96 -11.93
N TYR A 7 34.92 1.70 -10.83
CA TYR A 7 33.85 2.64 -10.55
C TYR A 7 33.71 3.64 -11.72
N ASP A 8 32.50 3.72 -12.29
CA ASP A 8 32.14 4.59 -13.42
C ASP A 8 31.12 5.62 -12.95
N ASP A 9 31.61 6.84 -12.72
CA ASP A 9 30.82 7.97 -12.22
C ASP A 9 29.74 8.40 -13.23
N GLU A 10 30.00 8.29 -14.54
CA GLU A 10 29.03 8.67 -15.57
C GLU A 10 27.85 7.69 -15.59
N ALA A 11 28.13 6.39 -15.46
CA ALA A 11 27.11 5.36 -15.32
C ALA A 11 26.30 5.51 -14.02
N GLU A 12 26.94 5.88 -12.90
CA GLU A 12 26.25 6.13 -11.64
C GLU A 12 25.32 7.35 -11.74
N GLN A 13 25.77 8.46 -12.32
CA GLN A 13 24.93 9.65 -12.52
C GLN A 13 23.73 9.35 -13.42
N ALA A 14 23.93 8.59 -14.50
CA ALA A 14 22.83 8.15 -15.36
C ALA A 14 21.81 7.29 -14.60
N TYR A 15 22.29 6.40 -13.72
CA TYR A 15 21.43 5.57 -12.89
C TYR A 15 20.61 6.40 -11.87
N LEU A 16 21.28 7.32 -11.17
CA LEU A 16 20.64 8.22 -10.20
C LEU A 16 19.62 9.14 -10.88
N TYR A 17 19.92 9.62 -12.08
CA TYR A 17 18.99 10.41 -12.88
C TYR A 17 17.75 9.58 -13.29
N ALA A 18 17.95 8.37 -13.82
CA ALA A 18 16.86 7.47 -14.18
C ALA A 18 16.00 7.09 -12.97
N ALA A 19 16.61 6.80 -11.82
CA ALA A 19 15.90 6.50 -10.58
C ALA A 19 15.11 7.72 -10.06
N SER A 20 15.65 8.93 -10.20
CA SER A 20 14.99 10.18 -9.82
C SER A 20 13.78 10.47 -10.72
N LEU A 21 13.92 10.27 -12.03
CA LEU A 21 12.81 10.35 -12.97
C LEU A 21 11.75 9.30 -12.65
N ALA A 22 12.13 8.02 -12.50
CA ALA A 22 11.19 6.95 -12.17
C ALA A 22 10.43 7.24 -10.86
N ARG A 23 11.12 7.77 -9.84
CA ARG A 23 10.47 8.19 -8.58
C ARG A 23 9.49 9.34 -8.80
N THR A 24 9.82 10.30 -9.66
CA THR A 24 8.94 11.43 -9.99
C THR A 24 7.67 10.99 -10.71
N TRP A 25 7.80 10.09 -11.69
CA TRP A 25 6.67 9.64 -12.51
C TRP A 25 5.82 8.54 -11.84
N PHE A 26 6.46 7.64 -11.09
CA PHE A 26 5.82 6.43 -10.54
C PHE A 26 5.70 6.45 -9.01
N GLY A 27 6.17 7.49 -8.33
CA GLY A 27 6.10 7.67 -6.88
C GLY A 27 7.13 6.86 -6.08
N SER A 28 7.80 5.87 -6.68
CA SER A 28 8.91 5.14 -6.07
C SER A 28 9.75 4.44 -7.14
N ALA A 29 11.03 4.23 -6.84
CA ALA A 29 11.94 3.42 -7.64
C ALA A 29 12.77 2.54 -6.70
N THR A 30 13.00 1.28 -7.07
CA THR A 30 13.84 0.33 -6.31
C THR A 30 14.85 -0.30 -7.25
N ALA A 31 16.12 -0.30 -6.85
CA ALA A 31 17.23 -0.92 -7.53
C ALA A 31 17.46 -2.32 -6.98
N TYR A 32 17.71 -3.29 -7.86
CA TYR A 32 18.16 -4.63 -7.46
C TYR A 32 19.44 -4.96 -8.19
N SER A 33 20.38 -5.60 -7.48
CA SER A 33 21.55 -6.21 -8.13
C SER A 33 21.10 -7.38 -8.99
N ILE A 34 21.85 -7.69 -10.03
CA ILE A 34 21.64 -8.89 -10.86
C ILE A 34 22.63 -9.96 -10.43
N ASP A 35 22.22 -11.22 -10.47
CA ASP A 35 23.13 -12.35 -10.28
C ASP A 35 23.99 -12.61 -11.53
N GLU A 36 24.87 -13.59 -11.42
CA GLU A 36 25.75 -14.05 -12.52
C GLU A 36 25.01 -14.55 -13.76
N THR A 37 23.71 -14.84 -13.66
CA THR A 37 22.85 -15.27 -14.77
C THR A 37 22.02 -14.12 -15.35
N GLY A 38 22.17 -12.91 -14.80
CA GLY A 38 21.42 -11.72 -15.20
C GLY A 38 20.01 -11.64 -14.61
N ILE A 39 19.68 -12.50 -13.64
CA ILE A 39 18.40 -12.45 -12.93
C ILE A 39 18.50 -11.41 -11.80
N PRO A 40 17.55 -10.47 -11.69
CA PRO A 40 17.50 -9.54 -10.57
C PRO A 40 17.39 -10.30 -9.24
N LEU A 41 18.36 -10.10 -8.35
CA LEU A 41 18.36 -10.52 -6.94
C LEU A 41 17.36 -9.64 -6.18
N VAL A 42 16.07 -9.93 -6.37
CA VAL A 42 15.00 -9.33 -5.58
C VAL A 42 15.00 -10.05 -4.23
N PRO A 43 15.40 -9.40 -3.12
CA PRO A 43 15.33 -10.04 -1.81
C PRO A 43 13.88 -10.43 -1.52
N ASP A 44 13.67 -11.59 -0.90
CA ASP A 44 12.38 -11.99 -0.36
C ASP A 44 11.87 -10.88 0.55
N ARG A 45 10.89 -10.14 0.06
CA ARG A 45 10.31 -9.03 0.80
C ARG A 45 9.28 -9.61 1.74
N HIS A 46 9.73 -10.09 2.89
CA HIS A 46 8.86 -10.27 4.04
C HIS A 46 8.33 -8.89 4.45
N VAL A 47 7.12 -8.56 4.03
CA VAL A 47 6.41 -7.41 4.58
C VAL A 47 5.87 -7.87 5.93
N SER A 48 6.68 -7.74 6.98
CA SER A 48 6.20 -7.85 8.36
C SER A 48 5.15 -6.76 8.54
N TRP A 49 3.90 -7.17 8.48
CA TRP A 49 2.78 -6.40 8.97
C TRP A 49 2.34 -7.10 10.25
N ASP A 50 3.21 -7.08 11.24
CA ASP A 50 2.81 -7.38 12.61
C ASP A 50 2.08 -6.13 13.12
N PHE A 51 0.84 -5.98 12.62
CA PHE A 51 -0.23 -5.05 13.00
C PHE A 51 0.19 -3.61 13.35
N LEU A 52 -0.41 -2.63 12.66
CA LEU A 52 -0.71 -1.39 13.38
C LEU A 52 -1.51 -1.84 14.60
N PRO A 53 -1.09 -1.51 15.83
CA PRO A 53 -1.77 -1.97 17.03
C PRO A 53 -3.25 -1.61 16.95
N ASP A 54 -4.11 -2.53 17.39
CA ASP A 54 -5.43 -2.13 17.87
C ASP A 54 -5.15 -1.36 19.16
N GLY A 55 -5.21 -0.04 19.06
CA GLY A 55 -4.62 0.81 20.07
C GLY A 55 -5.05 2.25 19.92
N THR A 56 -4.47 3.06 20.78
CA THR A 56 -4.65 4.50 20.80
C THR A 56 -4.09 5.15 19.53
N VAL A 57 -4.38 6.43 19.35
CA VAL A 57 -3.87 7.21 18.22
C VAL A 57 -2.35 7.25 18.25
N GLU A 58 -1.79 7.27 19.45
CA GLU A 58 -0.37 7.27 19.77
C GLU A 58 0.29 5.97 19.31
N ASP A 59 -0.34 4.82 19.56
CA ASP A 59 0.19 3.52 19.12
C ASP A 59 0.22 3.42 17.57
N ILE A 60 -0.83 3.93 16.91
CA ILE A 60 -0.87 4.01 15.44
C ILE A 60 0.23 4.97 14.94
N ARG A 61 0.38 6.13 15.58
CA ARG A 61 1.39 7.13 15.22
C ARG A 61 2.80 6.55 15.30
N GLU A 62 3.17 5.93 16.41
CA GLU A 62 4.49 5.33 16.58
C GLU A 62 4.77 4.27 15.50
N ALA A 63 3.77 3.44 15.17
CA ALA A 63 3.93 2.42 14.14
C ALA A 63 4.04 3.02 12.73
N VAL A 64 3.29 4.10 12.44
CA VAL A 64 3.40 4.87 11.18
C VAL A 64 4.77 5.55 11.09
N GLU A 65 5.22 6.25 12.13
CA GLU A 65 6.52 6.94 12.16
C GLU A 65 7.68 5.97 11.99
N ARG A 66 7.65 4.82 12.68
CA ARG A 66 8.65 3.76 12.52
C ARG A 66 8.74 3.25 11.08
N LYS A 67 7.60 3.14 10.41
CA LYS A 67 7.51 2.56 9.05
C LYS A 67 7.76 3.58 7.94
N PHE A 68 7.36 4.83 8.14
CA PHE A 68 7.32 5.85 7.10
C PHE A 68 8.20 7.07 7.40
N GLY A 69 8.63 7.29 8.65
CA GLY A 69 9.31 8.50 9.09
C GLY A 69 10.66 8.78 8.41
N GLY A 70 11.34 7.76 7.88
CA GLY A 70 12.54 7.94 7.06
C GLY A 70 12.29 8.33 5.60
N SER A 71 11.03 8.31 5.15
CA SER A 71 10.65 8.45 3.72
C SER A 71 9.49 9.39 3.44
N ALA A 72 8.73 9.79 4.46
CA ALA A 72 7.54 10.61 4.35
C ALA A 72 7.72 11.90 5.15
N LEU A 73 7.17 13.00 4.65
CA LEU A 73 7.17 14.29 5.35
C LEU A 73 6.25 14.24 6.58
N PRO A 74 6.47 15.06 7.62
CA PRO A 74 5.61 15.10 8.80
C PRO A 74 4.12 15.30 8.48
N GLN A 75 3.79 16.15 7.50
CA GLN A 75 2.39 16.33 7.08
C GLN A 75 1.80 15.07 6.43
N GLU A 76 2.60 14.28 5.73
CA GLU A 76 2.14 13.02 5.14
C GLU A 76 1.87 11.96 6.21
N ILE A 77 2.66 11.96 7.30
CA ILE A 77 2.42 11.12 8.47
C ILE A 77 1.06 11.44 9.10
N GLU A 78 0.74 12.72 9.30
CA GLU A 78 -0.59 13.11 9.80
C GLU A 78 -1.72 12.66 8.88
N ILE A 79 -1.55 12.79 7.55
CA ILE A 79 -2.55 12.34 6.58
C ILE A 79 -2.73 10.81 6.65
N ILE A 80 -1.64 10.06 6.80
CA ILE A 80 -1.69 8.61 6.93
C ILE A 80 -2.48 8.22 8.20
N ILE A 81 -2.17 8.86 9.34
CA ILE A 81 -2.84 8.60 10.61
C ILE A 81 -4.34 8.94 10.51
N ASP A 82 -4.70 10.11 9.99
CA ASP A 82 -6.09 10.52 9.80
C ASP A 82 -6.88 9.52 8.95
N ARG A 83 -6.30 9.02 7.85
CA ARG A 83 -6.97 8.02 7.00
C ARG A 83 -7.22 6.72 7.75
N LEU A 84 -6.22 6.22 8.47
CA LEU A 84 -6.33 4.98 9.24
C LEU A 84 -7.39 5.11 10.33
N GLN A 85 -7.39 6.21 11.07
CA GLN A 85 -8.40 6.50 12.09
C GLN A 85 -9.80 6.59 11.50
N LYS A 86 -9.95 7.25 10.35
CA LYS A 86 -11.23 7.37 9.65
C LYS A 86 -11.79 6.00 9.28
N VAL A 87 -11.01 5.14 8.63
CA VAL A 87 -11.49 3.80 8.26
C VAL A 87 -11.82 2.98 9.51
N GLN A 88 -10.97 3.02 10.54
CA GLN A 88 -11.20 2.34 11.81
C GLN A 88 -12.47 2.83 12.53
N SER A 89 -12.79 4.12 12.46
CA SER A 89 -13.97 4.72 13.11
C SER A 89 -15.30 4.17 12.59
N LEU A 90 -15.31 3.48 11.44
CA LEU A 90 -16.50 2.83 10.90
C LEU A 90 -16.80 1.48 11.55
N GLY A 91 -15.94 1.03 12.47
CA GLY A 91 -16.10 -0.20 13.26
C GLY A 91 -16.03 -1.46 12.40
N PRO A 92 -14.91 -1.72 11.71
CA PRO A 92 -14.70 -3.00 11.04
C PRO A 92 -14.65 -4.14 12.07
N GLU A 93 -15.13 -5.32 11.69
CA GLU A 93 -15.13 -6.51 12.53
C GLU A 93 -13.71 -7.06 12.73
N LYS A 94 -12.91 -7.01 11.66
CA LYS A 94 -11.53 -7.51 11.67
C LYS A 94 -10.64 -6.65 10.79
N ARG A 95 -9.37 -6.59 11.18
CA ARG A 95 -8.29 -6.06 10.34
C ARG A 95 -7.55 -7.23 9.69
N LEU A 96 -7.27 -7.11 8.40
CA LEU A 96 -6.61 -8.12 7.60
C LEU A 96 -5.26 -7.60 7.13
N VAL A 97 -4.32 -8.52 7.05
CA VAL A 97 -2.95 -8.26 6.63
C VAL A 97 -2.60 -9.29 5.57
N GLY A 98 -2.29 -8.81 4.37
CA GLY A 98 -1.89 -9.67 3.25
C GLY A 98 -0.40 -9.96 3.25
N THR A 99 -0.04 -11.22 2.97
CA THR A 99 1.33 -11.65 2.66
C THR A 99 1.64 -11.65 1.16
N SER A 100 0.61 -11.51 0.32
CA SER A 100 0.66 -11.54 -1.16
C SER A 100 -0.38 -10.57 -1.76
N GLY A 101 -0.29 -10.28 -3.08
CA GLY A 101 -1.22 -9.39 -3.79
C GLY A 101 -1.24 -7.93 -3.34
N LEU A 102 -2.36 -7.49 -2.74
CA LEU A 102 -2.52 -6.19 -2.08
C LEU A 102 -1.74 -6.07 -0.75
N GLN A 103 -0.55 -6.66 -0.67
CA GLN A 103 0.36 -6.70 0.48
C GLN A 103 0.84 -5.34 1.00
N ARG A 104 0.53 -4.22 0.32
CA ARG A 104 0.80 -2.86 0.84
C ARG A 104 -0.43 -2.19 1.45
N TYR A 105 -1.56 -2.89 1.45
CA TYR A 105 -2.85 -2.40 1.88
C TYR A 105 -3.22 -3.07 3.21
N ILE A 106 -3.93 -2.33 4.04
CA ILE A 106 -4.52 -2.83 5.28
C ILE A 106 -5.97 -3.15 4.96
N GLY A 107 -6.37 -4.41 5.13
CA GLY A 107 -7.77 -4.80 4.94
C GLY A 107 -8.60 -4.49 6.18
N TYR A 108 -9.80 -3.98 5.99
CA TYR A 108 -10.79 -3.75 7.03
C TYR A 108 -12.07 -4.48 6.61
N LEU A 109 -12.34 -5.61 7.26
CA LEU A 109 -13.50 -6.46 7.02
C LEU A 109 -14.70 -5.86 7.78
N PHE A 110 -15.77 -5.51 7.07
CA PHE A 110 -17.02 -5.03 7.72
C PHE A 110 -18.14 -6.08 7.75
N GLY A 111 -17.89 -7.24 7.15
CA GLY A 111 -18.71 -8.45 7.21
C GLY A 111 -18.20 -9.47 6.19
N ASP A 112 -18.78 -10.67 6.16
CA ASP A 112 -18.23 -11.86 5.49
C ASP A 112 -17.80 -11.65 4.02
N ASN A 113 -18.50 -10.79 3.31
CA ASN A 113 -18.34 -10.56 1.87
C ASN A 113 -18.04 -9.10 1.51
N PHE A 114 -17.55 -8.28 2.45
CA PHE A 114 -17.21 -6.87 2.19
C PHE A 114 -15.95 -6.42 2.96
N VAL A 115 -14.91 -6.07 2.20
CA VAL A 115 -13.62 -5.63 2.73
C VAL A 115 -13.18 -4.32 2.07
N ALA A 116 -12.69 -3.39 2.88
CA ALA A 116 -11.96 -2.22 2.41
C ALA A 116 -10.44 -2.44 2.55
N PHE A 117 -9.72 -2.52 1.43
CA PHE A 117 -8.26 -2.51 1.40
C PHE A 117 -7.76 -1.09 1.26
N GLU A 118 -7.18 -0.56 2.33
CA GLU A 118 -6.71 0.81 2.44
C GLU A 118 -5.19 0.92 2.26
N ASN A 119 -4.77 1.86 1.42
CA ASN A 119 -3.38 2.29 1.35
C ASN A 119 -3.28 3.78 1.72
N PRO A 120 -2.82 4.07 2.95
CA PRO A 120 -2.96 5.40 3.53
C PRO A 120 -1.96 6.40 2.99
N ARG A 121 -0.95 6.00 2.20
CA ARG A 121 0.02 6.93 1.61
C ARG A 121 -0.65 7.89 0.63
N VAL A 122 -0.13 9.11 0.57
CA VAL A 122 -0.56 10.14 -0.39
C VAL A 122 -0.42 9.61 -1.83
N GLY A 123 -1.38 9.94 -2.69
CA GLY A 123 -1.43 9.47 -4.09
C GLY A 123 -2.04 8.08 -4.30
N ASN A 124 -2.31 7.31 -3.23
CA ASN A 124 -2.99 6.01 -3.33
C ASN A 124 -4.51 6.11 -3.15
N ALA A 125 -5.19 4.98 -3.29
CA ALA A 125 -6.63 4.83 -3.20
C ALA A 125 -7.00 3.67 -2.27
N LEU A 126 -8.22 3.69 -1.77
CA LEU A 126 -8.88 2.57 -1.10
C LEU A 126 -9.60 1.70 -2.14
N TYR A 127 -9.60 0.39 -1.94
CA TYR A 127 -10.30 -0.58 -2.79
C TYR A 127 -11.36 -1.30 -1.96
N LEU A 128 -12.61 -1.30 -2.43
CA LEU A 128 -13.69 -2.09 -1.85
C LEU A 128 -13.83 -3.38 -2.65
N LEU A 129 -13.62 -4.51 -1.98
CA LEU A 129 -13.77 -5.84 -2.55
C LEU A 129 -15.02 -6.51 -1.98
N TYR A 130 -15.71 -7.27 -2.82
CA TYR A 130 -17.00 -7.89 -2.54
C TYR A 130 -16.95 -9.39 -2.79
N GLY A 131 -17.82 -10.16 -2.13
CA GLY A 131 -18.00 -11.59 -2.43
C GLY A 131 -16.72 -12.38 -2.26
N ASP A 132 -16.13 -12.83 -3.37
CA ASP A 132 -14.84 -13.53 -3.46
C ASP A 132 -13.65 -12.58 -3.29
N TRP A 133 -13.70 -11.76 -2.24
CA TRP A 133 -12.68 -10.75 -1.95
C TRP A 133 -11.33 -11.40 -1.65
N GLU A 134 -11.31 -12.63 -1.13
CA GLU A 134 -10.08 -13.37 -0.83
C GLU A 134 -9.26 -13.57 -2.10
N SER A 135 -9.88 -14.11 -3.16
CA SER A 135 -9.21 -14.31 -4.45
C SER A 135 -8.79 -12.98 -5.09
N LEU A 136 -9.66 -11.96 -5.03
CA LEU A 136 -9.32 -10.62 -5.55
C LEU A 136 -8.15 -9.97 -4.79
N SER A 137 -8.04 -10.20 -3.48
CA SER A 137 -6.99 -9.63 -2.64
C SER A 137 -5.59 -10.20 -2.94
N GLN A 138 -5.52 -11.40 -3.54
CA GLN A 138 -4.27 -12.03 -3.97
C GLN A 138 -3.68 -11.39 -5.23
N LEU A 139 -4.49 -10.64 -5.99
CA LEU A 139 -4.03 -9.93 -7.17
C LEU A 139 -3.24 -8.67 -6.80
N SER A 140 -2.24 -8.35 -7.61
CA SER A 140 -1.59 -7.05 -7.53
C SER A 140 -2.56 -5.93 -7.92
N ARG A 141 -2.24 -4.70 -7.52
CA ARG A 141 -2.99 -3.51 -7.94
C ARG A 141 -3.12 -3.42 -9.46
N SER A 142 -2.05 -3.70 -10.21
CA SER A 142 -2.05 -3.68 -11.67
C SER A 142 -3.00 -4.70 -12.25
N GLU A 143 -3.01 -5.93 -11.72
CA GLU A 143 -3.90 -7.00 -12.18
C GLU A 143 -5.35 -6.71 -11.88
N LEU A 144 -5.66 -6.18 -10.68
CA LEU A 144 -7.02 -5.71 -10.37
C LEU A 144 -7.47 -4.67 -11.39
N LEU A 145 -6.64 -3.66 -11.65
CA LEU A 145 -6.97 -2.58 -12.58
C LEU A 145 -7.05 -3.02 -14.04
N SER A 146 -6.33 -4.07 -14.46
CA SER A 146 -6.31 -4.48 -15.88
C SER A 146 -7.29 -5.61 -16.20
N SER A 147 -7.58 -6.50 -15.24
CA SER A 147 -8.26 -7.78 -15.51
C SER A 147 -9.56 -7.99 -14.75
N ARG A 148 -9.85 -7.16 -13.73
CA ARG A 148 -11.02 -7.33 -12.83
C ARG A 148 -11.83 -6.05 -12.67
N GLN A 149 -11.77 -5.12 -13.63
CA GLN A 149 -12.56 -3.88 -13.55
C GLN A 149 -14.05 -4.22 -13.45
N GLY A 150 -14.75 -3.55 -12.52
CA GLY A 150 -16.17 -3.78 -12.25
C GLY A 150 -16.45 -4.83 -11.18
N GLU A 151 -15.46 -5.65 -10.78
CA GLU A 151 -15.59 -6.60 -9.66
C GLU A 151 -15.24 -5.95 -8.30
N PHE A 152 -14.77 -4.71 -8.32
CA PHE A 152 -14.42 -3.92 -7.13
C PHE A 152 -14.70 -2.44 -7.36
N ASP A 153 -14.81 -1.68 -6.26
CA ASP A 153 -14.84 -0.23 -6.31
C ASP A 153 -13.50 0.38 -5.89
N ARG A 154 -13.12 1.46 -6.57
CA ARG A 154 -11.94 2.25 -6.23
C ARG A 154 -12.34 3.62 -5.69
N ILE A 155 -11.89 3.93 -4.49
CA ILE A 155 -12.09 5.23 -3.84
C ILE A 155 -10.74 5.94 -3.75
N ILE A 156 -10.53 6.90 -4.65
CA ILE A 156 -9.37 7.79 -4.61
C ILE A 156 -9.53 8.74 -3.42
N HIS A 157 -8.44 9.00 -2.69
CA HIS A 157 -8.39 9.90 -1.53
C HIS A 157 -8.53 11.39 -1.89
N THR A 158 -9.65 11.76 -2.49
CA THR A 158 -10.08 13.16 -2.71
C THR A 158 -10.85 13.67 -1.50
N SER A 159 -11.20 14.95 -1.41
CA SER A 159 -11.88 15.53 -0.24
C SER A 159 -13.16 14.81 0.22
N ARG A 160 -13.81 14.02 -0.65
CA ARG A 160 -15.05 13.28 -0.35
C ARG A 160 -14.88 11.77 -0.21
N TRP A 161 -13.64 11.30 -0.12
CA TRP A 161 -13.33 9.86 -0.11
C TRP A 161 -13.99 9.14 1.07
N PHE A 162 -13.98 9.78 2.23
CA PHE A 162 -14.46 9.18 3.47
C PHE A 162 -15.98 9.07 3.48
N GLU A 163 -16.69 10.06 2.94
CA GLU A 163 -18.14 10.02 2.76
C GLU A 163 -18.54 8.88 1.82
N ARG A 164 -17.78 8.67 0.74
CA ARG A 164 -18.03 7.53 -0.16
C ARG A 164 -17.86 6.20 0.56
N LEU A 165 -16.81 6.05 1.36
CA LEU A 165 -16.61 4.84 2.18
C LEU A 165 -17.74 4.66 3.19
N ARG A 166 -18.14 5.72 3.89
CA ARG A 166 -19.25 5.71 4.86
C ARG A 166 -20.55 5.24 4.22
N VAL A 167 -20.89 5.75 3.04
CA VAL A 167 -22.09 5.33 2.30
C VAL A 167 -22.00 3.86 1.91
N ALA A 168 -20.85 3.38 1.41
CA ALA A 168 -20.66 1.99 1.07
C ALA A 168 -20.85 1.05 2.28
N VAL A 169 -20.23 1.38 3.42
CA VAL A 169 -20.39 0.60 4.67
C VAL A 169 -21.83 0.66 5.19
N TYR A 170 -22.47 1.83 5.13
CA TYR A 170 -23.86 1.97 5.54
C TYR A 170 -24.80 1.11 4.70
N ASN A 171 -24.66 1.18 3.37
CA ASN A 171 -25.46 0.39 2.43
C ASN A 171 -25.24 -1.10 2.62
N TYR A 172 -23.99 -1.53 2.86
CA TYR A 172 -23.70 -2.92 3.17
C TYR A 172 -24.43 -3.43 4.43
N ARG A 173 -24.50 -2.60 5.47
CA ARG A 173 -25.10 -2.99 6.76
C ARG A 173 -26.63 -2.95 6.79
N HIS A 174 -27.26 -2.23 5.86
CA HIS A 174 -28.71 -1.95 5.90
C HIS A 174 -29.44 -2.26 4.60
N GLY A 175 -28.73 -2.69 3.55
CA GLY A 175 -29.29 -3.18 2.30
C GLY A 175 -29.50 -4.67 2.34
#